data_AF-A0A287D8T0-F1
#
_entry.id   AF-A0A287D8T0-F1
#
_cell.length_a   1.000
_cell.length_b   1.000
_cell.length_c   1.000
_cell.angle_alpha   90.00
_cell.angle_beta   90.00
_cell.angle_gamma   90.00
#
_symmetry.space_group_name_H-M   'P 1'
#
loop_
_entity.id
_entity.type
_entity.pdbx_description
1 polymer ?
#
loop_
_entity_poly.entity_id
_entity_poly.type
_entity_poly.pdbx_seq_one_letter_code
_entity_poly.pdbx_strand_id
1 'polypeptide(L)'
;VATDVFNSKNLAVQAQKKILGKMVSKSIATTLIDDTSSEVLDELYRVTKEYTQNKKEAEKIIKNLIKTVIKLAILYRNNQFNQDELALMEKFKKKVHQLAMTVVSFHQAVMLNPQKNKKKTPYMKS
;
A
#
# COMPACT_ATOMS: atom_id res chain seq x y z
N VAL A 1 -36.69 44.75 -7.02
CA VAL A 1 -35.23 44.49 -6.91
C VAL A 1 -35.07 43.27 -6.04
N ALA A 2 -34.73 42.11 -6.63
CA ALA A 2 -34.50 40.90 -5.84
C ALA A 2 -33.21 41.12 -5.03
N THR A 3 -33.33 41.11 -3.71
CA THR A 3 -32.19 41.18 -2.81
C THR A 3 -31.37 39.91 -2.98
N ASP A 4 -30.18 40.04 -3.57
CA ASP A 4 -29.20 38.97 -3.61
C ASP A 4 -28.75 38.68 -2.18
N VAL A 5 -29.35 37.66 -1.55
CA VAL A 5 -29.00 37.26 -0.19
C VAL A 5 -27.69 36.48 -0.27
N PHE A 6 -26.59 37.17 0.00
CA PHE A 6 -25.28 36.55 0.16
C PHE A 6 -25.35 35.46 1.25
N ASN A 7 -25.18 34.20 0.83
CA ASN A 7 -25.23 33.04 1.71
C ASN A 7 -23.82 32.54 2.01
N SER A 8 -23.27 33.00 3.13
CA SER A 8 -21.93 32.62 3.60
C SER A 8 -21.76 31.12 3.86
N LYS A 9 -22.83 30.38 4.20
CA LYS A 9 -22.78 28.91 4.33
C LYS A 9 -22.48 28.24 2.99
N ASN A 10 -23.08 28.69 1.90
CA ASN A 10 -22.81 28.11 0.57
C ASN A 10 -21.38 28.37 0.13
N LEU A 11 -20.85 29.57 0.40
CA LEU A 11 -19.45 29.90 0.11
C LEU A 11 -18.48 29.08 0.94
N ALA A 12 -18.74 28.91 2.25
CA ALA A 12 -17.93 28.08 3.14
C ALA A 12 -17.93 26.60 2.71
N VAL A 13 -19.09 26.05 2.35
CA VAL A 13 -19.20 24.66 1.84
C VAL A 13 -18.45 24.50 0.51
N GLN A 14 -18.51 25.47 -0.39
CA GLN A 14 -17.75 25.45 -1.65
C GLN A 14 -16.23 25.53 -1.39
N ALA A 15 -15.79 26.39 -0.47
CA ALA A 15 -14.39 26.49 -0.07
C ALA A 15 -13.89 25.18 0.56
N GLN A 16 -14.66 24.59 1.47
CA GLN A 16 -14.37 23.29 2.08
C GLN A 16 -14.26 22.18 1.02
N LYS A 17 -15.23 22.08 0.11
CA LYS A 17 -15.19 21.10 -1.00
C LYS A 17 -13.95 21.30 -1.88
N LYS A 18 -13.56 22.54 -2.15
CA LYS A 18 -12.37 22.87 -2.96
C LYS A 18 -11.06 22.53 -2.26
N ILE A 19 -10.97 22.70 -0.95
CA ILE A 19 -9.80 22.31 -0.14
C ILE A 19 -9.71 20.79 -0.02
N LEU A 20 -10.81 20.11 0.34
CA LEU A 20 -10.88 18.65 0.43
C LEU A 20 -10.57 17.99 -0.92
N GLY A 21 -11.10 18.53 -2.03
CA GLY A 21 -10.81 18.06 -3.38
C GLY A 21 -9.35 18.25 -3.81
N LYS A 22 -8.64 19.26 -3.26
CA LYS A 22 -7.21 19.46 -3.49
C LYS A 22 -6.32 18.57 -2.60
N MET A 23 -6.74 18.29 -1.37
CA MET A 23 -6.06 17.34 -0.46
C MET A 23 -6.15 15.89 -0.95
N VAL A 24 -7.25 15.53 -1.65
CA VAL A 24 -7.46 14.22 -2.27
C VAL A 24 -7.16 14.31 -3.77
N SER A 25 -5.98 14.79 -4.17
CA SER A 25 -5.66 14.83 -5.60
C SER A 25 -5.39 13.41 -6.11
N LYS A 26 -5.99 13.05 -7.27
CA LYS A 26 -5.73 11.82 -8.03
C LYS A 26 -4.23 11.57 -8.25
N SER A 27 -3.43 12.65 -8.28
CA SER A 27 -1.96 12.62 -8.42
C SER A 27 -1.25 11.80 -7.32
N ILE A 28 -1.77 11.78 -6.08
CA ILE A 28 -1.16 11.02 -4.99
C ILE A 28 -1.32 9.52 -5.22
N ALA A 29 -2.51 9.09 -5.67
CA ALA A 29 -2.77 7.69 -5.98
C ALA A 29 -1.94 7.20 -7.17
N THR A 30 -1.80 8.01 -8.23
CA THR A 30 -1.02 7.66 -9.42
C THR A 30 0.49 7.70 -9.21
N THR A 31 1.00 8.44 -8.23
CA THR A 31 2.45 8.47 -7.93
C THR A 31 2.86 7.32 -6.99
N LEU A 32 1.95 6.86 -6.13
CA LEU A 32 2.22 5.80 -5.15
C LEU A 32 1.95 4.39 -5.68
N ILE A 33 1.13 4.29 -6.73
CA ILE A 33 0.83 3.05 -7.43
C ILE A 33 1.33 3.23 -8.86
N ASP A 34 2.66 3.23 -8.99
CA ASP A 34 3.32 3.15 -10.29
C ASP A 34 3.25 1.73 -10.84
N ASP A 35 3.70 1.53 -12.09
CA ASP A 35 3.60 0.23 -12.78
C ASP A 35 4.33 -0.87 -12.00
N THR A 36 5.53 -0.58 -11.47
CA THR A 36 6.30 -1.54 -10.65
C THR A 36 5.58 -1.90 -9.35
N SER A 37 5.04 -0.93 -8.62
CA SER A 37 4.30 -1.22 -7.38
C SER A 37 3.01 -2.00 -7.65
N SER A 38 2.39 -1.77 -8.81
CA SER A 38 1.20 -2.51 -9.25
C SER A 38 1.52 -3.99 -9.49
N GLU A 39 2.62 -4.29 -10.18
CA GLU A 39 3.08 -5.68 -10.39
C GLU A 39 3.35 -6.40 -9.07
N VAL A 40 3.99 -5.73 -8.10
CA VAL A 40 4.22 -6.31 -6.77
C VAL A 40 2.90 -6.59 -6.06
N LEU A 41 1.94 -5.68 -6.11
CA LEU A 41 0.61 -5.86 -5.50
C LEU A 41 -0.16 -7.02 -6.15
N ASP A 42 -0.04 -7.20 -7.47
CA ASP A 42 -0.65 -8.30 -8.21
C ASP A 42 -0.04 -9.66 -7.83
N GLU A 43 1.29 -9.74 -7.66
CA GLU A 43 1.94 -10.96 -7.18
C GLU A 43 1.60 -11.26 -5.70
N LEU A 44 1.52 -10.23 -4.85
CA LEU A 44 1.02 -10.39 -3.49
C LEU A 44 -0.42 -10.90 -3.48
N TYR A 45 -1.27 -10.41 -4.39
CA TYR A 45 -2.64 -10.89 -4.55
C TYR A 45 -2.66 -12.37 -4.95
N ARG A 46 -1.86 -12.77 -5.94
CA ARG A 46 -1.77 -14.16 -6.43
C ARG A 46 -1.36 -15.11 -5.30
N VAL A 47 -0.29 -14.80 -4.57
CA VAL A 47 0.18 -15.62 -3.45
C VAL A 47 -0.83 -15.66 -2.32
N THR A 48 -1.47 -14.53 -1.99
CA THR A 48 -2.50 -14.48 -0.94
C THR A 48 -3.72 -15.31 -1.32
N LYS A 49 -4.19 -15.22 -2.57
CA LYS A 49 -5.31 -16.01 -3.09
C LYS A 49 -5.00 -17.50 -3.06
N GLU A 50 -3.80 -17.89 -3.45
CA GLU A 50 -3.35 -19.28 -3.41
C GLU A 50 -3.29 -19.80 -1.97
N TYR A 51 -2.82 -18.99 -1.03
CA TYR A 51 -2.76 -19.38 0.38
C TYR A 51 -4.14 -19.47 1.05
N THR A 52 -5.02 -18.48 0.82
CA THR A 52 -6.35 -18.45 1.45
C THR A 52 -7.37 -19.33 0.76
N GLN A 53 -7.10 -19.72 -0.50
CA GLN A 53 -8.06 -20.38 -1.40
C GLN A 53 -9.39 -19.60 -1.52
N ASN A 54 -9.36 -18.28 -1.28
CA ASN A 54 -10.55 -17.44 -1.22
C ASN A 54 -10.31 -16.09 -1.92
N LYS A 55 -10.89 -15.96 -3.12
CA LYS A 55 -10.81 -14.75 -3.95
C LYS A 55 -11.27 -13.50 -3.20
N LYS A 56 -12.43 -13.55 -2.52
CA LYS A 56 -13.01 -12.37 -1.84
C LYS A 56 -12.13 -11.91 -0.68
N GLU A 57 -11.56 -12.87 0.03
CA GLU A 57 -10.65 -12.58 1.14
C GLU A 57 -9.33 -11.99 0.67
N ALA A 58 -8.71 -12.57 -0.36
CA ALA A 58 -7.49 -12.02 -0.97
C ALA A 58 -7.70 -10.60 -1.50
N GLU A 59 -8.80 -10.35 -2.21
CA GLU A 59 -9.17 -8.99 -2.66
C GLU A 59 -9.33 -8.02 -1.49
N LYS A 60 -9.97 -8.46 -0.39
CA LYS A 60 -10.15 -7.64 0.82
C LYS A 60 -8.80 -7.29 1.46
N ILE A 61 -7.87 -8.24 1.54
CA ILE A 61 -6.54 -8.04 2.11
C ILE A 61 -5.76 -7.00 1.29
N ILE A 62 -5.68 -7.18 -0.02
CA ILE A 62 -4.93 -6.28 -0.92
C ILE A 62 -5.55 -4.89 -0.95
N LYS A 63 -6.88 -4.80 -1.02
CA LYS A 63 -7.60 -3.53 -0.92
C LYS A 63 -7.33 -2.80 0.40
N ASN A 64 -7.25 -3.52 1.52
CA ASN A 64 -6.95 -2.92 2.80
C ASN A 64 -5.49 -2.44 2.87
N LEU A 65 -4.54 -3.21 2.31
CA LEU A 65 -3.15 -2.79 2.16
C LEU A 65 -3.04 -1.47 1.39
N ILE A 66 -3.65 -1.40 0.19
CA ILE A 66 -3.65 -0.19 -0.65
C ILE A 66 -4.24 1.00 0.11
N LYS A 67 -5.40 0.83 0.75
CA LYS A 67 -6.04 1.89 1.53
C LYS A 67 -5.14 2.40 2.66
N THR A 68 -4.47 1.51 3.37
CA THR A 68 -3.57 1.88 4.46
C THR A 68 -2.38 2.69 3.94
N VAL A 69 -1.73 2.24 2.87
CA VAL A 69 -0.60 2.96 2.25
C VAL A 69 -1.03 4.35 1.76
N ILE A 70 -2.17 4.45 1.07
CA ILE A 70 -2.69 5.75 0.60
C ILE A 70 -2.97 6.71 1.77
N LYS A 71 -3.62 6.23 2.84
CA LYS A 71 -3.88 7.07 4.02
C LYS A 71 -2.60 7.58 4.66
N LEU A 72 -1.62 6.69 4.85
CA LEU A 72 -0.31 7.06 5.39
C LEU A 72 0.39 8.13 4.55
N ALA A 73 0.36 7.98 3.22
CA ALA A 73 0.98 8.95 2.32
C ALA A 73 0.24 10.30 2.29
N ILE A 74 -1.09 10.31 2.36
CA ILE A 74 -1.88 11.55 2.46
C ILE A 74 -1.54 12.29 3.75
N LEU A 75 -1.51 11.58 4.89
CA LEU A 75 -1.13 12.17 6.18
C LEU A 75 0.30 12.73 6.14
N TYR A 76 1.24 11.99 5.58
CA TYR A 76 2.63 12.42 5.44
C TYR A 76 2.77 13.68 4.56
N ARG A 77 2.16 13.68 3.37
CA ARG A 77 2.24 14.81 2.42
C ARG A 77 1.55 16.07 2.93
N ASN A 78 0.48 15.92 3.71
CA ASN A 78 -0.27 17.04 4.25
C ASN A 78 0.25 17.50 5.62
N ASN A 79 1.46 17.07 6.02
CA ASN A 79 2.10 17.42 7.28
C ASN A 79 1.18 17.20 8.51
N GLN A 80 0.37 16.13 8.47
CA GLN A 80 -0.59 15.82 9.54
C GLN A 80 0.06 15.06 10.71
N PHE A 81 1.30 14.62 10.56
CA PHE A 81 2.04 13.93 11.61
C PHE A 81 2.80 14.92 12.50
N ASN A 82 2.79 14.67 13.81
CA ASN A 82 3.67 15.33 14.76
C ASN A 82 5.11 14.75 14.69
N GLN A 83 6.04 15.31 15.48
CA GLN A 83 7.46 14.91 15.44
C GLN A 83 7.68 13.43 15.81
N ASP A 84 6.97 12.91 16.81
CA ASP A 84 7.09 11.51 17.22
C ASP A 84 6.54 10.56 16.15
N GLU A 85 5.43 10.93 15.53
CA GLU A 85 4.82 10.19 14.42
C GLU A 85 5.70 10.20 13.17
N LEU A 86 6.38 11.32 12.88
CA LEU A 86 7.38 11.39 11.81
C LEU A 86 8.57 10.47 12.10
N ALA A 87 9.08 10.45 13.33
CA ALA A 87 10.14 9.54 13.74
C ALA A 87 9.70 8.06 13.62
N LEU A 88 8.43 7.76 13.94
CA LEU A 88 7.85 6.43 13.75
C LEU A 88 7.75 6.06 12.27
N MET A 89 7.33 7.00 11.41
CA MET A 89 7.26 6.81 9.96
C MET A 89 8.64 6.49 9.37
N GLU A 90 9.69 7.18 9.80
CA GLU A 90 11.06 6.88 9.35
C GLU A 90 11.54 5.50 9.80
N LYS A 91 11.22 5.09 11.04
CA LYS A 91 11.47 3.72 11.51
C LYS A 91 10.69 2.69 10.68
N PHE A 92 9.43 2.99 10.36
CA PHE A 92 8.59 2.14 9.52
C PHE A 92 9.20 1.95 8.12
N LYS A 93 9.60 3.03 7.44
CA LYS A 93 10.27 2.96 6.13
C LYS A 93 11.52 2.06 6.18
N LYS A 94 12.37 2.21 7.20
CA LYS A 94 13.56 1.37 7.37
C LYS A 94 13.20 -0.12 7.53
N LYS A 95 12.18 -0.44 8.32
CA LYS A 95 11.71 -1.83 8.50
C LYS A 95 11.12 -2.41 7.22
N VAL A 96 10.35 -1.65 6.46
CA VAL A 96 9.79 -2.08 5.17
C VAL A 96 10.91 -2.34 4.17
N HIS A 97 11.92 -1.47 4.09
CA HIS A 97 13.07 -1.68 3.23
C HIS A 97 13.85 -2.95 3.62
N GLN A 98 14.10 -3.15 4.91
CA GLN A 98 14.74 -4.37 5.42
C GLN A 98 13.92 -5.64 5.08
N LEU A 99 12.59 -5.58 5.21
CA LEU A 99 11.71 -6.67 4.84
C LEU A 99 11.85 -7.01 3.35
N ALA A 100 11.81 -6.00 2.48
CA ALA A 100 11.96 -6.19 1.04
C ALA A 100 13.30 -6.87 0.70
N MET A 101 14.41 -6.37 1.28
CA MET A 101 15.73 -6.99 1.09
C MET A 101 15.80 -8.42 1.62
N THR A 102 15.12 -8.70 2.73
CA THR A 102 15.07 -10.06 3.32
C THR A 102 14.32 -11.03 2.40
N VAL A 103 13.17 -10.62 1.86
CA VAL A 103 12.38 -11.44 0.92
C VAL A 103 13.20 -11.75 -0.34
N VAL A 104 13.87 -10.73 -0.90
CA VAL A 104 14.76 -10.89 -2.06
C VAL A 104 15.91 -11.85 -1.75
N SER A 105 16.56 -11.69 -0.59
CA SER A 105 17.65 -12.55 -0.14
C SER A 105 17.22 -14.00 0.04
N PHE A 106 16.05 -14.26 0.63
CA PHE A 106 15.52 -15.62 0.78
C PHE A 106 15.25 -16.28 -0.57
N HIS A 107 14.65 -15.54 -1.51
CA HIS A 107 14.44 -16.06 -2.86
C HIS A 107 15.77 -16.37 -3.57
N GLN A 108 16.74 -15.47 -3.49
CA GLN A 108 18.07 -15.67 -4.09
C GLN A 108 18.84 -16.82 -3.43
N ALA A 109 18.81 -16.95 -2.11
CA ALA A 109 19.48 -18.04 -1.41
C ALA A 109 18.91 -19.42 -1.78
N VAL A 110 17.59 -19.51 -1.97
CA VAL A 110 16.92 -20.72 -2.48
C VAL A 110 17.37 -21.02 -3.92
N MET A 111 17.43 -20.00 -4.79
CA MET A 111 17.90 -20.13 -6.18
C MET A 111 19.38 -20.53 -6.30
N LEU A 112 20.25 -19.96 -5.45
CA LEU A 112 21.70 -20.16 -5.48
C LEU A 112 22.16 -21.46 -4.79
N ASN A 113 21.26 -22.17 -4.10
CA ASN A 113 21.58 -23.44 -3.43
C ASN A 113 20.63 -24.59 -3.81
N PRO A 114 20.52 -24.96 -5.10
CA PRO A 114 19.60 -26.00 -5.58
C PRO A 114 19.94 -27.42 -5.09
N GLN A 115 21.14 -27.66 -4.54
CA GLN A 115 21.63 -28.98 -4.14
C GLN A 115 21.12 -29.46 -2.76
N LYS A 116 20.42 -28.63 -1.98
CA LYS A 116 19.74 -29.07 -0.74
C LYS A 116 18.31 -29.58 -0.96
N ASN A 117 17.67 -29.29 -2.10
CA ASN A 117 16.31 -29.76 -2.41
C ASN A 117 16.24 -31.13 -3.09
N LYS A 118 17.36 -31.71 -3.55
CA LYS A 118 17.39 -33.08 -4.12
C LYS A 118 17.59 -34.20 -3.08
N LYS A 119 17.75 -33.89 -1.79
CA LYS A 119 17.97 -34.90 -0.73
C LYS A 119 16.77 -35.10 0.20
N LYS A 120 15.55 -34.71 -0.20
CA LYS A 120 14.31 -34.92 0.58
C LYS A 120 13.20 -35.66 -0.19
N THR A 121 13.55 -36.64 -1.02
CA THR A 121 12.60 -37.69 -1.41
C THR A 121 13.23 -39.08 -1.28
N PRO A 122 13.34 -39.64 -0.08
CA PRO A 122 13.23 -41.08 0.08
C PRO A 122 11.73 -41.43 0.09
N TYR A 123 11.37 -42.53 -0.58
CA TYR A 123 10.02 -43.11 -0.66
C TYR A 123 9.07 -42.53 -1.71
N MET A 124 9.29 -42.94 -2.96
CA MET A 124 8.29 -43.72 -3.71
C MET A 124 8.99 -44.46 -4.86
N LYS A 125 9.59 -45.60 -4.52
CA LYS A 125 9.77 -46.73 -5.43
C LYS A 125 9.07 -47.93 -4.78
N SER A 126 7.87 -48.23 -5.28
CA SER A 126 7.33 -49.58 -5.46
C SER A 126 6.08 -49.44 -6.32
#